data_AF-A0A2S8GAB5-F1
#
_entry.id   AF-A0A2S8GAB5-F1
#
_cell.length_a   1.000
_cell.length_b   1.000
_cell.length_c   1.000
_cell.angle_alpha   90.00
_cell.angle_beta   90.00
_cell.angle_gamma   90.00
#
_symmetry.space_group_name_H-M   'P 1'
#
loop_
_entity.id
_entity.type
_entity.pdbx_description
1 polymer ?
#
loop_
_entity_poly.entity_id
_entity_poly.type
_entity_poly.pdbx_seq_one_letter_code
_entity_poly.pdbx_strand_id
1 'polypeptide(L)'
;MHEAPYHVPFRGVPLSETPYLRLIQAASQVVFDDDYYDLIDSDDIETLRREVEHNQEALALARTHLGPNCRIHLVYEANFFADNSPNMQRLRDLARAFAIEGRLAGFEKRWADVASIGLDLLDLAGATGRGGLLCDHMVGWAISGSGIDLLRQWRSEYDEATLSHLLVRIAQLESERDDWNEVLQRDQHWEETVQYPEEPIDPSTYELPEEEAKKMSQEEISQYYELVEMVIEMANYQSKLPYSERSNSYTELENRTVAQYRLMTLDTAIRKYRWMTGSYPRQLAELIPGALPALPPDPFTGTDFIYRPQWQGIFRRSIQSFLLYSPGPRQIDHGGSFGPYPLVAAGEADLCLDEFDYFPDD
;
A
#
# COMPACT_ATOMS: atom_id res chain seq x y z
N MET A 1 7.20 -32.95 -15.11
CA MET A 1 7.26 -31.80 -16.02
C MET A 1 5.86 -31.54 -16.52
N HIS A 2 5.11 -30.71 -15.81
CA HIS A 2 3.84 -30.17 -16.29
C HIS A 2 4.15 -28.76 -16.80
N GLU A 3 4.11 -28.58 -18.11
CA GLU A 3 4.12 -27.26 -18.72
C GLU A 3 2.83 -26.55 -18.28
N ALA A 4 2.98 -25.41 -17.60
CA ALA A 4 1.87 -24.51 -17.35
C ALA A 4 1.36 -23.97 -18.70
N PRO A 5 0.04 -23.85 -18.89
CA PRO A 5 -0.50 -23.33 -20.14
C PRO A 5 -0.23 -21.82 -20.22
N TYR A 6 0.75 -21.44 -21.03
CA TYR A 6 0.92 -20.06 -21.48
C TYR A 6 -0.38 -19.61 -22.14
N HIS A 7 -1.06 -18.67 -21.49
CA HIS A 7 -2.29 -18.07 -22.01
C HIS A 7 -2.02 -17.46 -23.39
N VAL A 8 -2.76 -17.96 -24.38
CA VAL A 8 -2.85 -17.43 -25.74
C VAL A 8 -3.25 -15.95 -25.66
N PRO A 9 -2.61 -15.02 -26.40
CA PRO A 9 -3.01 -13.62 -26.39
C PRO A 9 -4.46 -13.49 -26.86
N PHE A 10 -5.28 -12.83 -26.03
CA PHE A 10 -6.65 -12.44 -26.34
C PHE A 10 -6.65 -11.64 -27.66
N ARG A 11 -6.93 -12.30 -28.77
CA ARG A 11 -7.13 -11.62 -30.06
C ARG A 11 -8.48 -10.92 -30.02
N GLY A 12 -8.49 -9.59 -29.93
CA GLY A 12 -9.66 -8.81 -30.38
C GLY A 12 -9.96 -7.48 -29.68
N VAL A 13 -9.32 -7.15 -28.55
CA VAL A 13 -9.50 -5.81 -27.95
C VAL A 13 -8.31 -4.96 -28.37
N PRO A 14 -8.53 -3.82 -29.08
CA PRO A 14 -7.46 -2.85 -29.29
C PRO A 14 -6.85 -2.50 -27.93
N LEU A 15 -5.52 -2.53 -27.80
CA LEU A 15 -4.86 -2.21 -26.53
C LEU A 15 -5.37 -0.88 -25.94
N SER A 16 -5.74 0.09 -26.78
CA SER A 16 -6.38 1.36 -26.40
C SER A 16 -7.73 1.29 -25.66
N GLU A 17 -8.27 0.10 -25.37
CA GLU A 17 -9.58 -0.11 -24.71
C GLU A 17 -9.51 -0.91 -23.40
N THR A 18 -8.32 -1.26 -22.90
CA THR A 18 -8.22 -2.02 -21.64
C THR A 18 -8.63 -1.18 -20.43
N PRO A 19 -9.20 -1.78 -19.36
CA PRO A 19 -9.53 -1.06 -18.13
C PRO A 19 -8.31 -0.33 -17.54
N TYR A 20 -7.10 -0.93 -17.64
CA TYR A 20 -5.87 -0.31 -17.19
C TYR A 20 -5.53 0.97 -17.96
N LEU A 21 -5.63 0.96 -19.29
CA LEU A 21 -5.35 2.17 -20.06
C LEU A 21 -6.40 3.26 -19.86
N ARG A 22 -7.65 2.89 -19.55
CA ARG A 22 -8.67 3.85 -19.12
C ARG A 22 -8.38 4.42 -17.72
N LEU A 23 -7.86 3.61 -16.80
CA LEU A 23 -7.38 4.08 -15.50
C LEU A 23 -6.20 5.05 -15.67
N ILE A 24 -5.23 4.76 -16.55
CA ILE A 24 -4.14 5.68 -16.88
C ILE A 24 -4.67 6.98 -17.50
N GLN A 25 -5.70 6.90 -18.35
CA GLN A 25 -6.35 8.10 -18.90
C GLN A 25 -6.97 8.96 -17.78
N ALA A 26 -7.63 8.34 -16.80
CA ALA A 26 -8.15 9.06 -15.63
C ALA A 26 -7.02 9.69 -14.80
N ALA A 27 -5.99 8.89 -14.48
CA ALA A 27 -4.84 9.33 -13.72
C ALA A 27 -4.08 10.50 -14.40
N SER A 28 -4.02 10.53 -15.73
CA SER A 28 -3.37 11.62 -16.48
C SER A 28 -4.11 12.96 -16.43
N GLN A 29 -5.35 12.98 -15.92
CA GLN A 29 -6.14 14.20 -15.74
C GLN A 29 -5.96 14.80 -14.35
N VAL A 30 -5.26 14.11 -13.45
CA VAL A 30 -5.03 14.59 -12.09
C VAL A 30 -4.05 15.76 -12.12
N VAL A 31 -4.39 16.81 -11.40
CA VAL A 31 -3.62 18.05 -11.27
C VAL A 31 -3.68 18.52 -9.82
N PHE A 32 -2.59 19.13 -9.34
CA PHE A 32 -2.53 19.75 -8.02
C PHE A 32 -2.17 21.22 -8.19
N ASP A 33 -2.89 22.11 -7.52
CA ASP A 33 -2.57 23.55 -7.55
C ASP A 33 -1.43 23.87 -6.58
N ASP A 34 -1.37 23.15 -5.46
CA ASP A 34 -0.35 23.29 -4.40
C ASP A 34 0.64 22.11 -4.40
N ASP A 35 1.76 22.26 -3.69
CA ASP A 35 2.71 21.15 -3.51
C ASP A 35 2.03 20.02 -2.72
N TYR A 36 2.13 18.80 -3.23
CA TYR A 36 1.57 17.63 -2.57
C TYR A 36 2.07 17.45 -1.14
N TYR A 37 3.35 17.77 -0.87
CA TYR A 37 3.90 17.62 0.48
C TYR A 37 3.27 18.62 1.46
N ASP A 38 2.81 19.78 1.00
CA ASP A 38 2.03 20.70 1.83
C ASP A 38 0.61 20.15 2.06
N LEU A 39 0.05 19.42 1.08
CA LEU A 39 -1.31 18.90 1.13
C LEU A 39 -1.47 17.65 1.99
N ILE A 40 -0.45 16.77 2.08
CA ILE A 40 -0.57 15.48 2.76
C ILE A 40 -0.78 15.62 4.27
N ASP A 41 -0.24 16.67 4.88
CA ASP A 41 -0.40 16.99 6.31
C ASP A 41 -1.30 18.20 6.55
N SER A 42 -1.83 18.81 5.49
CA SER A 42 -2.72 19.96 5.60
C SER A 42 -4.02 19.59 6.32
N ASP A 43 -4.36 20.36 7.35
CA ASP A 43 -5.69 20.35 7.99
C ASP A 43 -6.60 21.47 7.43
N ASP A 44 -6.17 22.16 6.35
CA ASP A 44 -6.95 23.21 5.70
C ASP A 44 -8.04 22.62 4.79
N ILE A 45 -9.23 22.48 5.37
CA ILE A 45 -10.42 21.95 4.71
C ILE A 45 -10.77 22.67 3.39
N GLU A 46 -10.57 23.99 3.30
CA GLU A 46 -10.91 24.73 2.07
C GLU A 46 -9.93 24.41 0.94
N THR A 47 -8.64 24.27 1.28
CA THR A 47 -7.61 23.82 0.33
C THR A 47 -7.90 22.39 -0.13
N LEU A 48 -8.16 21.46 0.79
CA LEU A 48 -8.52 20.08 0.42
C LEU A 48 -9.79 20.03 -0.45
N ARG A 49 -10.81 20.83 -0.14
CA ARG A 49 -12.04 20.90 -0.95
C ARG A 49 -11.78 21.36 -2.37
N ARG A 50 -10.99 22.42 -2.55
CA ARG A 50 -10.61 22.92 -3.88
C ARG A 50 -9.90 21.83 -4.70
N GLU A 51 -8.94 21.13 -4.10
CA GLU A 51 -8.20 20.05 -4.78
C GLU A 51 -9.11 18.89 -5.18
N VAL A 52 -10.05 18.50 -4.32
CA VAL A 52 -11.04 17.46 -4.63
C VAL A 52 -11.98 17.90 -5.74
N GLU A 53 -12.49 19.15 -5.69
CA GLU A 53 -13.36 19.71 -6.73
C GLU A 53 -12.65 19.76 -8.09
N HIS A 54 -11.36 20.11 -8.11
CA HIS A 54 -10.55 20.15 -9.33
C HIS A 54 -10.40 18.76 -9.96
N ASN A 55 -10.26 17.71 -9.13
CA ASN A 55 -10.00 16.34 -9.58
C ASN A 55 -11.24 15.43 -9.64
N GLN A 56 -12.45 15.94 -9.35
CA GLN A 56 -13.66 15.12 -9.20
C GLN A 56 -13.97 14.24 -10.43
N GLU A 57 -13.75 14.74 -11.65
CA GLU A 57 -14.03 14.00 -12.88
C GLU A 57 -13.01 12.87 -13.08
N ALA A 58 -11.74 13.12 -12.78
CA ALA A 58 -10.68 12.12 -12.85
C ALA A 58 -10.91 10.99 -11.82
N LEU A 59 -11.25 11.36 -10.57
CA LEU A 59 -11.56 10.40 -9.50
C LEU A 59 -12.80 9.56 -9.85
N ALA A 60 -13.86 10.19 -10.34
CA ALA A 60 -15.07 9.49 -10.77
C ALA A 60 -14.80 8.52 -11.93
N LEU A 61 -14.02 8.94 -12.94
CA LEU A 61 -13.64 8.08 -14.06
C LEU A 61 -12.79 6.90 -13.59
N ALA A 62 -11.80 7.13 -12.72
CA ALA A 62 -10.95 6.09 -12.17
C ALA A 62 -11.77 4.99 -11.49
N ARG A 63 -12.73 5.35 -10.63
CA ARG A 63 -13.63 4.40 -9.94
C ARG A 63 -14.38 3.46 -10.89
N THR A 64 -14.72 3.90 -12.11
CA THR A 64 -15.40 3.03 -13.09
C THR A 64 -14.50 1.95 -13.71
N HIS A 65 -13.19 2.05 -13.49
CA HIS A 65 -12.18 1.15 -14.06
C HIS A 65 -11.37 0.40 -13.01
N LEU A 66 -11.57 0.70 -11.72
CA LEU A 66 -11.06 -0.10 -10.61
C LEU A 66 -11.78 -1.46 -10.55
N GLY A 67 -11.01 -2.53 -10.35
CA GLY A 67 -11.54 -3.87 -10.18
C GLY A 67 -10.61 -4.98 -10.67
N PRO A 68 -11.02 -6.25 -10.52
CA PRO A 68 -10.13 -7.41 -10.69
C PRO A 68 -9.59 -7.61 -12.12
N ASN A 69 -10.23 -7.01 -13.12
CA ASN A 69 -9.82 -7.09 -14.51
C ASN A 69 -8.87 -5.95 -14.93
N CYS A 70 -8.66 -4.95 -14.07
CA CYS A 70 -7.71 -3.88 -14.32
C CYS A 70 -6.30 -4.40 -14.06
N ARG A 71 -5.53 -4.60 -15.13
CA ARG A 71 -4.19 -5.19 -15.06
C ARG A 71 -3.28 -4.63 -16.14
N ILE A 72 -1.99 -4.58 -15.81
CA ILE A 72 -0.92 -4.28 -16.77
C ILE A 72 -0.84 -5.41 -17.80
N HIS A 73 -0.68 -5.02 -19.05
CA HIS A 73 -0.36 -5.92 -20.14
C HIS A 73 1.15 -5.89 -20.35
N LEU A 74 1.87 -6.79 -19.69
CA LEU A 74 3.32 -6.87 -19.78
C LEU A 74 3.77 -7.11 -21.23
N VAL A 75 4.75 -6.32 -21.67
CA VAL A 75 5.41 -6.47 -22.97
C VAL A 75 6.87 -6.81 -22.74
N TYR A 76 7.35 -7.85 -23.43
CA TYR A 76 8.73 -8.35 -23.34
C TYR A 76 9.65 -7.58 -24.31
N GLU A 77 9.75 -6.27 -24.10
CA GLU A 77 10.63 -5.36 -24.85
C GLU A 77 11.44 -4.52 -23.86
N ALA A 78 12.72 -4.23 -24.17
CA ALA A 78 13.64 -3.58 -23.23
C ALA A 78 13.19 -2.17 -22.79
N ASN A 79 12.45 -1.46 -23.63
CA ASN A 79 11.87 -0.15 -23.34
C ASN A 79 10.58 -0.19 -22.51
N PHE A 80 10.00 -1.37 -22.24
CA PHE A 80 8.73 -1.47 -21.49
C PHE A 80 8.80 -0.73 -20.16
N PHE A 81 9.89 -0.89 -19.40
CA PHE A 81 10.06 -0.20 -18.12
C PHE A 81 10.07 1.32 -18.28
N ALA A 82 10.84 1.84 -19.24
CA ALA A 82 10.91 3.27 -19.53
C ALA A 82 9.56 3.84 -19.99
N ASP A 83 8.81 3.10 -20.80
CA ASP A 83 7.50 3.49 -21.30
C ASP A 83 6.41 3.40 -20.22
N ASN A 84 6.55 2.48 -19.27
CA ASN A 84 5.59 2.28 -18.18
C ASN A 84 5.86 3.19 -16.96
N SER A 85 7.10 3.64 -16.75
CA SER A 85 7.46 4.51 -15.62
C SER A 85 6.58 5.77 -15.49
N PRO A 86 6.27 6.53 -16.57
CA PRO A 86 5.32 7.64 -16.50
C PRO A 86 3.91 7.24 -16.04
N ASN A 87 3.47 6.01 -16.33
CA ASN A 87 2.17 5.51 -15.87
C ASN A 87 2.18 5.25 -14.36
N MET A 88 3.27 4.69 -13.83
CA MET A 88 3.44 4.52 -12.37
C MET A 88 3.38 5.88 -11.65
N GLN A 89 4.00 6.92 -12.21
CA GLN A 89 3.91 8.26 -11.63
C GLN A 89 2.48 8.80 -11.63
N ARG A 90 1.76 8.69 -12.75
CA ARG A 90 0.35 9.10 -12.83
C ARG A 90 -0.53 8.36 -11.82
N LEU A 91 -0.32 7.06 -11.64
CA LEU A 91 -1.06 6.26 -10.65
C LEU A 91 -0.76 6.69 -9.21
N ARG A 92 0.47 7.11 -8.91
CA ARG A 92 0.81 7.73 -7.62
C ARG A 92 0.05 9.05 -7.45
N ASP A 93 0.01 9.90 -8.46
CA ASP A 93 -0.74 11.17 -8.41
C ASP A 93 -2.24 10.94 -8.21
N LEU A 94 -2.81 9.92 -8.87
CA LEU A 94 -4.19 9.50 -8.61
C LEU A 94 -4.40 9.00 -7.17
N ALA A 95 -3.47 8.21 -6.62
CA ALA A 95 -3.56 7.76 -5.23
C ALA A 95 -3.51 8.94 -4.24
N ARG A 96 -2.68 9.95 -4.52
CA ARG A 96 -2.60 11.19 -3.75
C ARG A 96 -3.93 11.95 -3.77
N ALA A 97 -4.57 12.06 -4.93
CA ALA A 97 -5.88 12.70 -5.06
C ALA A 97 -6.98 11.94 -4.28
N PHE A 98 -6.99 10.60 -4.31
CA PHE A 98 -7.88 9.81 -3.45
C PHE A 98 -7.60 10.02 -1.96
N ALA A 99 -6.33 10.06 -1.55
CA ALA A 99 -5.96 10.29 -0.15
C ALA A 99 -6.47 11.66 0.35
N ILE A 100 -6.33 12.71 -0.46
CA ILE A 100 -6.87 14.06 -0.18
C ILE A 100 -8.40 14.02 -0.06
N GLU A 101 -9.10 13.35 -0.99
CA GLU A 101 -10.56 13.15 -0.92
C GLU A 101 -10.99 12.43 0.36
N GLY A 102 -10.22 11.40 0.75
CA GLY A 102 -10.44 10.63 1.97
C GLY A 102 -10.26 11.46 3.23
N ARG A 103 -9.19 12.24 3.33
CA ARG A 103 -8.95 13.16 4.46
C ARG A 103 -10.04 14.21 4.57
N LEU A 104 -10.44 14.83 3.46
CA LEU A 104 -11.57 15.76 3.43
C LEU A 104 -12.86 15.11 3.94
N ALA A 105 -13.18 13.89 3.46
CA ALA A 105 -14.34 13.14 3.94
C ALA A 105 -14.27 12.88 5.45
N GLY A 106 -13.08 12.60 5.98
CA GLY A 106 -12.82 12.46 7.42
C GLY A 106 -13.13 13.73 8.20
N PHE A 107 -12.59 14.88 7.76
CA PHE A 107 -12.88 16.17 8.40
C PHE A 107 -14.36 16.56 8.34
N GLU A 108 -15.05 16.20 7.26
CA GLU A 108 -16.49 16.41 7.08
C GLU A 108 -17.37 15.35 7.76
N LYS A 109 -16.76 14.39 8.46
CA LYS A 109 -17.44 13.31 9.19
C LYS A 109 -18.27 12.38 8.30
N ARG A 110 -17.87 12.23 7.04
CA ARG A 110 -18.45 11.32 6.06
C ARG A 110 -17.78 9.96 6.14
N TRP A 111 -17.96 9.26 7.27
CA TRP A 111 -17.21 8.03 7.60
C TRP A 111 -17.40 6.88 6.61
N ALA A 112 -18.60 6.73 6.06
CA ALA A 112 -18.85 5.73 5.02
C ALA A 112 -18.06 6.04 3.73
N ASP A 113 -17.90 7.33 3.40
CA ASP A 113 -17.13 7.76 2.24
C ASP A 113 -15.64 7.54 2.47
N VAL A 114 -15.11 7.85 3.67
CA VAL A 114 -13.73 7.50 4.07
C VAL A 114 -13.45 6.01 3.85
N ALA A 115 -14.35 5.15 4.32
CA ALA A 115 -14.21 3.71 4.16
C ALA A 115 -14.24 3.29 2.68
N SER A 116 -15.12 3.89 1.87
CA SER A 116 -15.17 3.64 0.42
C SER A 116 -13.91 4.09 -0.29
N ILE A 117 -13.40 5.28 0.01
CA ILE A 117 -12.19 5.85 -0.59
C ILE A 117 -10.95 5.04 -0.18
N GLY A 118 -10.88 4.59 1.07
CA GLY A 118 -9.84 3.68 1.52
C GLY A 118 -9.84 2.36 0.73
N LEU A 119 -11.02 1.81 0.42
CA LEU A 119 -11.13 0.64 -0.46
C LEU A 119 -10.76 0.96 -1.92
N ASP A 120 -11.10 2.14 -2.45
CA ASP A 120 -10.69 2.59 -3.78
C ASP A 120 -9.15 2.64 -3.90
N LEU A 121 -8.46 3.10 -2.85
CA LEU A 121 -6.99 3.09 -2.78
C LEU A 121 -6.43 1.66 -2.79
N LEU A 122 -7.05 0.71 -2.09
CA LEU A 122 -6.61 -0.69 -2.11
C LEU A 122 -6.89 -1.36 -3.47
N ASP A 123 -8.01 -1.05 -4.11
CA ASP A 123 -8.30 -1.48 -5.49
C ASP A 123 -7.28 -0.89 -6.48
N LEU A 124 -6.92 0.40 -6.34
CA LEU A 124 -5.90 1.07 -7.13
C LEU A 124 -4.51 0.44 -6.93
N ALA A 125 -4.14 0.09 -5.69
CA ALA A 125 -2.91 -0.63 -5.39
C ALA A 125 -2.86 -1.97 -6.13
N GLY A 126 -3.96 -2.73 -6.11
CA GLY A 126 -4.10 -3.97 -6.85
C GLY A 126 -3.98 -3.76 -8.36
N ALA A 127 -4.68 -2.79 -8.92
CA ALA A 127 -4.63 -2.44 -10.34
C ALA A 127 -3.22 -1.99 -10.79
N THR A 128 -2.46 -1.36 -9.89
CA THR A 128 -1.10 -0.89 -10.15
C THR A 128 -0.12 -2.06 -10.26
N GLY A 129 -0.20 -3.09 -9.42
CA GLY A 129 0.73 -4.23 -9.47
C GLY A 129 0.30 -5.37 -10.40
N ARG A 130 -1.02 -5.64 -10.52
CA ARG A 130 -1.55 -6.82 -11.20
C ARG A 130 -1.09 -6.92 -12.64
N GLY A 131 -0.44 -8.02 -13.01
CA GLY A 131 0.07 -8.20 -14.38
C GLY A 131 1.37 -7.44 -14.71
N GLY A 132 1.91 -6.62 -13.81
CA GLY A 132 3.16 -5.86 -13.99
C GLY A 132 4.46 -6.59 -13.60
N LEU A 133 5.53 -5.83 -13.47
CA LEU A 133 6.84 -6.26 -12.96
C LEU A 133 6.96 -5.99 -11.45
N LEU A 134 8.08 -6.40 -10.84
CA LEU A 134 8.36 -6.15 -9.43
C LEU A 134 8.20 -4.66 -9.05
N CYS A 135 8.68 -3.76 -9.91
CA CYS A 135 8.57 -2.32 -9.69
C CYS A 135 7.12 -1.84 -9.59
N ASP A 136 6.21 -2.40 -10.38
CA ASP A 136 4.78 -2.07 -10.35
C ASP A 136 4.15 -2.48 -9.02
N HIS A 137 4.53 -3.65 -8.50
CA HIS A 137 4.12 -4.12 -7.17
C HIS A 137 4.65 -3.23 -6.05
N MET A 138 5.88 -2.74 -6.16
CA MET A 138 6.44 -1.79 -5.19
C MET A 138 5.61 -0.49 -5.12
N VAL A 139 5.15 0.01 -6.26
CA VAL A 139 4.23 1.16 -6.27
C VAL A 139 2.88 0.79 -5.67
N GLY A 140 2.34 -0.39 -6.00
CA GLY A 140 1.14 -0.91 -5.39
C GLY A 140 1.22 -1.01 -3.86
N TRP A 141 2.36 -1.44 -3.30
CA TRP A 141 2.59 -1.47 -1.85
C TRP A 141 2.48 -0.09 -1.21
N ALA A 142 3.12 0.93 -1.80
CA ALA A 142 3.06 2.29 -1.30
C ALA A 142 1.60 2.83 -1.30
N ILE A 143 0.87 2.63 -2.40
CA ILE A 143 -0.55 3.02 -2.51
C ILE A 143 -1.40 2.27 -1.48
N SER A 144 -1.13 0.98 -1.28
CA SER A 144 -1.86 0.20 -0.27
C SER A 144 -1.60 0.69 1.16
N GLY A 145 -0.38 1.17 1.44
CA GLY A 145 -0.05 1.83 2.69
C GLY A 145 -0.95 3.04 2.93
N SER A 146 -1.13 3.91 1.94
CA SER A 146 -2.05 5.06 2.03
C SER A 146 -3.51 4.64 2.25
N GLY A 147 -3.96 3.57 1.58
CA GLY A 147 -5.31 3.03 1.78
C GLY A 147 -5.54 2.50 3.20
N ILE A 148 -4.60 1.71 3.72
CA ILE A 148 -4.64 1.20 5.10
C ILE A 148 -4.56 2.34 6.11
N ASP A 149 -3.71 3.34 5.85
CA ASP A 149 -3.53 4.50 6.70
C ASP A 149 -4.83 5.32 6.85
N LEU A 150 -5.49 5.61 5.72
CA LEU A 150 -6.79 6.28 5.71
C LEU A 150 -7.84 5.46 6.48
N LEU A 151 -7.92 4.15 6.23
CA LEU A 151 -8.89 3.28 6.90
C LEU A 151 -8.66 3.22 8.41
N ARG A 152 -7.40 3.08 8.85
CA ARG A 152 -7.06 2.98 10.27
C ARG A 152 -7.28 4.30 11.00
N GLN A 153 -7.11 5.46 10.37
CA GLN A 153 -7.19 6.75 11.05
C GLN A 153 -8.59 6.99 11.65
N TRP A 154 -9.64 6.56 10.94
CA TRP A 154 -11.04 6.79 11.31
C TRP A 154 -11.74 5.53 11.85
N ARG A 155 -10.98 4.48 12.19
CA ARG A 155 -11.50 3.16 12.60
C ARG A 155 -12.40 3.16 13.84
N SER A 156 -12.37 4.20 14.67
CA SER A 156 -13.29 4.35 15.82
C SER A 156 -14.67 4.84 15.42
N GLU A 157 -14.81 5.48 14.25
CA GLU A 157 -16.02 6.18 13.83
C GLU A 157 -16.95 5.32 12.96
N TYR A 158 -16.47 4.19 12.45
CA TYR A 158 -17.25 3.31 11.59
C TYR A 158 -18.40 2.61 12.33
N ASP A 159 -19.58 2.62 11.70
CA ASP A 159 -20.74 1.88 12.17
C ASP A 159 -20.70 0.40 11.75
N GLU A 160 -21.67 -0.39 12.21
CA GLU A 160 -21.72 -1.83 11.92
C GLU A 160 -21.81 -2.15 10.44
N ALA A 161 -22.56 -1.36 9.67
CA ALA A 161 -22.71 -1.55 8.24
C ALA A 161 -21.38 -1.34 7.51
N THR A 162 -20.65 -0.28 7.89
CA THR A 162 -19.33 0.04 7.35
C THR A 162 -18.31 -1.03 7.72
N LEU A 163 -18.27 -1.45 8.98
CA LEU A 163 -17.38 -2.54 9.44
C LEU A 163 -17.66 -3.86 8.70
N SER A 164 -18.95 -4.19 8.50
CA SER A 164 -19.36 -5.36 7.71
C SER A 164 -18.89 -5.30 6.27
N HIS A 165 -19.00 -4.13 5.63
CA HIS A 165 -18.55 -3.94 4.26
C HIS A 165 -17.03 -4.05 4.14
N LEU A 166 -16.28 -3.42 5.05
CA LEU A 166 -14.81 -3.48 5.10
C LEU A 166 -14.31 -4.92 5.24
N LEU A 167 -14.89 -5.72 6.14
CA LEU A 167 -14.48 -7.12 6.33
C LEU A 167 -14.59 -7.96 5.07
N VAL A 168 -15.65 -7.76 4.28
CA VAL A 168 -15.83 -8.49 3.02
C VAL A 168 -14.84 -7.98 1.97
N ARG A 169 -14.72 -6.67 1.81
CA ARG A 169 -13.93 -6.08 0.74
C ARG A 169 -12.43 -6.22 0.95
N ILE A 170 -11.90 -6.01 2.16
CA ILE A 170 -10.45 -6.16 2.42
C ILE A 170 -10.00 -7.61 2.16
N ALA A 171 -10.78 -8.60 2.63
CA ALA A 171 -10.48 -10.01 2.37
C ALA A 171 -10.54 -10.36 0.88
N GLN A 172 -11.52 -9.82 0.14
CA GLN A 172 -11.60 -10.00 -1.30
C GLN A 172 -10.38 -9.39 -2.00
N LEU A 173 -10.01 -8.14 -1.66
CA LEU A 173 -8.86 -7.45 -2.23
C LEU A 173 -7.55 -8.19 -1.99
N GLU A 174 -7.33 -8.71 -0.77
CA GLU A 174 -6.17 -9.56 -0.47
C GLU A 174 -6.14 -10.80 -1.38
N SER A 175 -7.29 -11.47 -1.55
CA SER A 175 -7.38 -12.69 -2.37
C SER A 175 -7.20 -12.47 -3.88
N GLU A 176 -7.37 -11.23 -4.34
CA GLU A 176 -7.24 -10.86 -5.75
C GLU A 176 -5.81 -10.43 -6.15
N ARG A 177 -4.87 -10.37 -5.19
CA ARG A 177 -3.46 -10.07 -5.45
C ARG A 177 -2.80 -11.18 -6.28
N ASP A 178 -1.78 -10.82 -7.06
CA ASP A 178 -0.96 -11.82 -7.78
C ASP A 178 -0.22 -12.71 -6.75
N ASP A 179 0.02 -13.98 -7.08
CA ASP A 179 0.91 -14.82 -6.27
C ASP A 179 2.33 -14.26 -6.31
N TRP A 180 2.94 -14.07 -5.15
CA TRP A 180 4.23 -13.40 -5.04
C TRP A 180 5.37 -14.15 -5.76
N ASN A 181 5.34 -15.49 -5.75
CA ASN A 181 6.36 -16.26 -6.47
C ASN A 181 6.19 -16.11 -7.98
N GLU A 182 4.94 -16.01 -8.47
CA GLU A 182 4.66 -15.72 -9.87
C GLU A 182 5.10 -14.30 -10.28
N VAL A 183 5.01 -13.31 -9.38
CA VAL A 183 5.57 -11.97 -9.59
C VAL A 183 7.09 -12.05 -9.81
N LEU A 184 7.81 -12.67 -8.87
CA LEU A 184 9.28 -12.79 -8.95
C LEU A 184 9.74 -13.57 -10.19
N GLN A 185 9.08 -14.69 -10.51
CA GLN A 185 9.40 -15.48 -11.71
C GLN A 185 9.17 -14.71 -13.00
N ARG A 186 8.06 -13.96 -13.09
CA ARG A 186 7.74 -13.11 -14.24
C ARG A 186 8.76 -12.00 -14.41
N ASP A 187 9.17 -11.37 -13.32
CA ASP A 187 10.16 -10.30 -13.31
C ASP A 187 11.53 -10.80 -13.83
N GLN A 188 12.02 -11.90 -13.24
CA GLN A 188 13.24 -12.56 -13.70
C GLN A 188 13.15 -12.99 -15.17
N HIS A 189 12.03 -13.59 -15.57
CA HIS A 189 11.84 -14.00 -16.96
C HIS A 189 11.85 -12.82 -17.94
N TRP A 190 11.29 -11.68 -17.54
CA TRP A 190 11.34 -10.47 -18.33
C TRP A 190 12.78 -9.96 -18.49
N GLU A 191 13.53 -9.85 -17.40
CA GLU A 191 14.95 -9.43 -17.42
C GLU A 191 15.80 -10.32 -18.34
N GLU A 192 15.65 -11.65 -18.23
CA GLU A 192 16.36 -12.63 -19.07
C GLU A 192 15.99 -12.51 -20.55
N THR A 193 14.71 -12.29 -20.85
CA THR A 193 14.19 -12.24 -22.21
C THR A 193 14.65 -10.98 -22.95
N VAL A 194 14.61 -9.83 -22.27
CA VAL A 194 14.98 -8.55 -22.88
C VAL A 194 16.47 -8.26 -22.78
N GLN A 195 17.23 -9.14 -22.10
CA GLN A 195 18.65 -8.96 -21.79
C GLN A 195 18.88 -7.61 -21.11
N TYR A 196 18.08 -7.34 -20.07
CA TYR A 196 18.10 -6.04 -19.39
C TYR A 196 19.52 -5.76 -18.85
N PRO A 197 20.11 -4.60 -19.19
CA PRO A 197 21.50 -4.34 -18.86
C PRO A 197 21.69 -4.18 -17.34
N GLU A 198 22.61 -4.93 -16.76
CA GLU A 198 23.15 -4.69 -15.41
C GLU A 198 24.17 -3.53 -15.44
N GLU A 199 23.83 -2.42 -16.10
CA GLU A 199 24.71 -1.26 -16.14
C GLU A 199 24.64 -0.49 -14.79
N PRO A 200 25.77 -0.03 -14.25
CA PRO A 200 25.77 0.85 -13.09
C PRO A 200 24.91 2.08 -13.38
N ILE A 201 24.16 2.53 -12.38
CA ILE A 201 23.37 3.75 -12.50
C ILE A 201 24.31 4.92 -12.81
N ASP A 202 24.04 5.63 -13.91
CA ASP A 202 24.78 6.84 -14.29
C ASP A 202 24.29 8.02 -13.42
N PRO A 203 25.13 8.57 -12.52
CA PRO A 203 24.73 9.68 -11.65
C PRO A 203 24.27 10.93 -12.41
N SER A 204 24.74 11.12 -13.66
CA SER A 204 24.34 12.27 -14.47
C SER A 204 22.85 12.27 -14.84
N THR A 205 22.18 11.11 -14.75
CA THR A 205 20.73 11.00 -14.95
C THR A 205 19.90 11.65 -13.84
N TYR A 206 20.54 12.01 -12.72
CA TYR A 206 19.92 12.65 -11.56
C TYR A 206 20.40 14.10 -11.36
N GLU A 207 21.00 14.73 -12.36
CA GLU A 207 21.36 16.15 -12.28
C GLU A 207 20.11 17.03 -12.14
N LEU A 208 20.09 17.86 -11.10
CA LEU A 208 19.06 18.88 -10.92
C LEU A 208 19.09 19.87 -12.09
N PRO A 209 17.99 20.05 -12.84
CA PRO A 209 17.92 21.09 -13.84
C PRO A 209 18.22 22.47 -13.24
N GLU A 210 18.96 23.32 -13.94
CA GLU A 210 19.37 24.64 -13.42
C GLU A 210 18.19 25.49 -12.93
N GLU A 211 17.04 25.37 -13.59
CA GLU A 211 15.82 26.11 -13.23
C GLU A 211 15.17 25.62 -11.94
N GLU A 212 15.35 24.36 -11.57
CA GLU A 212 14.89 23.81 -10.29
C GLU A 212 15.89 24.13 -9.17
N ALA A 213 17.19 23.96 -9.43
CA ALA A 213 18.23 24.34 -8.50
C ALA A 213 18.14 25.83 -8.10
N LYS A 214 17.73 26.73 -9.00
CA LYS A 214 17.52 28.16 -8.68
C LYS A 214 16.38 28.42 -7.69
N LYS A 215 15.43 27.49 -7.54
CA LYS A 215 14.30 27.61 -6.61
C LYS A 215 14.61 27.05 -5.22
N MET A 216 15.72 26.32 -5.09
CA MET A 216 16.13 25.64 -3.88
C MET A 216 17.25 26.43 -3.18
N SER A 217 17.28 26.36 -1.85
CA SER A 217 18.40 26.77 -1.04
C SER A 217 19.61 25.85 -1.25
N GLN A 218 20.80 26.33 -0.88
CA GLN A 218 22.01 25.53 -0.99
C GLN A 218 21.98 24.28 -0.09
N GLU A 219 21.23 24.34 1.02
CA GLU A 219 21.03 23.22 1.94
C GLU A 219 20.15 22.14 1.30
N GLU A 220 19.01 22.52 0.72
CA GLU A 220 18.12 21.60 -0.01
C GLU A 220 18.82 20.94 -1.21
N ILE A 221 19.66 21.68 -1.94
CA ILE A 221 20.47 21.12 -3.04
C ILE A 221 21.47 20.09 -2.49
N SER A 222 22.12 20.37 -1.34
CA SER A 222 23.05 19.42 -0.72
C SER A 222 22.33 18.15 -0.29
N GLN A 223 21.20 18.29 0.39
CA GLN A 223 20.37 17.17 0.83
C GLN A 223 19.87 16.33 -0.35
N TYR A 224 19.48 16.97 -1.46
CA TYR A 224 19.12 16.27 -2.69
C TYR A 224 20.26 15.38 -3.20
N TYR A 225 21.48 15.92 -3.33
CA TYR A 225 22.60 15.15 -3.86
C TYR A 225 23.08 14.06 -2.88
N GLU A 226 23.00 14.29 -1.57
CA GLU A 226 23.25 13.25 -0.55
C GLU A 226 22.24 12.09 -0.68
N LEU A 227 20.97 12.40 -0.89
CA LEU A 227 19.93 11.40 -1.14
C LEU A 227 20.17 10.64 -2.45
N VAL A 228 20.52 11.34 -3.53
CA VAL A 228 20.85 10.71 -4.83
C VAL A 228 22.05 9.78 -4.70
N GLU A 229 23.13 10.22 -4.03
CA GLU A 229 24.31 9.39 -3.80
C GLU A 229 23.95 8.14 -3.00
N MET A 230 23.19 8.28 -1.92
CA MET A 230 22.71 7.15 -1.12
C MET A 230 21.88 6.17 -1.96
N VAL A 231 20.95 6.65 -2.80
CA VAL A 231 20.12 5.80 -3.68
C VAL A 231 20.98 5.04 -4.68
N ILE A 232 21.96 5.70 -5.30
CA ILE A 232 22.89 5.08 -6.25
C ILE A 232 23.76 4.03 -5.54
N GLU A 233 24.28 4.32 -4.36
CA GLU A 233 25.06 3.37 -3.56
C GLU A 233 24.23 2.14 -3.18
N MET A 234 22.99 2.35 -2.73
CA MET A 234 22.07 1.27 -2.39
C MET A 234 21.75 0.39 -3.61
N ALA A 235 21.46 0.98 -4.76
CA ALA A 235 21.18 0.24 -5.99
C ALA A 235 22.40 -0.55 -6.47
N ASN A 236 23.58 0.06 -6.43
CA ASN A 236 24.85 -0.59 -6.77
C ASN A 236 25.26 -1.68 -5.77
N TYR A 237 24.85 -1.56 -4.51
CA TYR A 237 25.02 -2.61 -3.53
C TYR A 237 24.07 -3.77 -3.81
N GLN A 238 22.78 -3.47 -4.02
CA GLN A 238 21.76 -4.47 -4.32
C GLN A 238 22.09 -5.25 -5.59
N SER A 239 22.56 -4.61 -6.67
CA SER A 239 22.92 -5.29 -7.93
C SER A 239 24.03 -6.33 -7.78
N LYS A 240 24.86 -6.23 -6.73
CA LYS A 240 25.93 -7.19 -6.42
C LYS A 240 25.46 -8.38 -5.58
N LEU A 241 24.27 -8.31 -5.00
CA LEU A 241 23.72 -9.39 -4.19
C LEU A 241 23.16 -10.50 -5.10
N PRO A 242 23.29 -11.78 -4.71
CA PRO A 242 22.59 -12.87 -5.38
C PRO A 242 21.08 -12.57 -5.48
N TYR A 243 20.43 -12.98 -6.58
CA TYR A 243 18.98 -12.78 -6.76
C TYR A 243 18.15 -13.30 -5.57
N SER A 244 18.54 -14.43 -4.98
CA SER A 244 17.90 -14.98 -3.78
C SER A 244 17.97 -14.04 -2.57
N GLU A 245 19.03 -13.24 -2.45
CA GLU A 245 19.17 -12.25 -1.37
C GLU A 245 18.39 -10.97 -1.68
N ARG A 246 18.40 -10.51 -2.94
CA ARG A 246 17.56 -9.39 -3.38
C ARG A 246 16.06 -9.69 -3.18
N SER A 247 15.62 -10.87 -3.61
CA SER A 247 14.21 -11.29 -3.48
C SER A 247 13.73 -11.45 -2.03
N ASN A 248 14.64 -11.67 -1.07
CA ASN A 248 14.27 -11.73 0.34
C ASN A 248 13.75 -10.38 0.85
N SER A 249 14.40 -9.26 0.53
CA SER A 249 13.95 -7.94 1.00
C SER A 249 12.59 -7.57 0.40
N TYR A 250 12.36 -7.90 -0.87
CA TYR A 250 11.05 -7.72 -1.51
C TYR A 250 9.97 -8.64 -0.92
N THR A 251 10.34 -9.87 -0.52
CA THR A 251 9.43 -10.78 0.17
C THR A 251 9.05 -10.27 1.57
N GLU A 252 9.99 -9.65 2.29
CA GLU A 252 9.68 -9.00 3.57
C GLU A 252 8.69 -7.84 3.38
N LEU A 253 8.86 -7.02 2.33
CA LEU A 253 7.93 -5.94 2.00
C LEU A 253 6.55 -6.46 1.58
N GLU A 254 6.48 -7.52 0.76
CA GLU A 254 5.21 -8.17 0.43
C GLU A 254 4.51 -8.70 1.69
N ASN A 255 5.26 -9.38 2.57
CA ASN A 255 4.73 -9.88 3.83
C ASN A 255 4.26 -8.75 4.75
N ARG A 256 4.93 -7.59 4.76
CA ARG A 256 4.45 -6.39 5.47
C ARG A 256 3.09 -5.95 4.92
N THR A 257 2.95 -5.83 3.61
CA THR A 257 1.67 -5.45 2.99
C THR A 257 0.57 -6.46 3.32
N VAL A 258 0.83 -7.77 3.19
CA VAL A 258 -0.14 -8.81 3.57
C VAL A 258 -0.49 -8.73 5.06
N ALA A 259 0.49 -8.47 5.93
CA ALA A 259 0.26 -8.31 7.35
C ALA A 259 -0.64 -7.10 7.64
N GLN A 260 -0.46 -5.97 6.96
CA GLN A 260 -1.31 -4.78 7.11
C GLN A 260 -2.77 -5.06 6.73
N TYR A 261 -3.03 -5.75 5.62
CA TYR A 261 -4.40 -6.17 5.23
C TYR A 261 -5.06 -7.04 6.30
N ARG A 262 -4.32 -8.02 6.82
CA ARG A 262 -4.82 -8.96 7.83
C ARG A 262 -4.99 -8.32 9.20
N LEU A 263 -4.09 -7.42 9.59
CA LEU A 263 -4.22 -6.60 10.79
C LEU A 263 -5.46 -5.69 10.70
N MET A 264 -5.69 -5.04 9.55
CA MET A 264 -6.87 -4.20 9.34
C MET A 264 -8.15 -5.03 9.39
N THR A 265 -8.14 -6.23 8.81
CA THR A 265 -9.25 -7.19 8.88
C THR A 265 -9.54 -7.59 10.34
N LEU A 266 -8.52 -7.93 11.11
CA LEU A 266 -8.65 -8.31 12.52
C LEU A 266 -9.12 -7.15 13.41
N ASP A 267 -8.57 -5.94 13.26
CA ASP A 267 -9.02 -4.75 14.00
C ASP A 267 -10.50 -4.45 13.69
N THR A 268 -10.89 -4.49 12.41
CA THR A 268 -12.29 -4.32 11.97
C THR A 268 -13.20 -5.39 12.60
N ALA A 269 -12.77 -6.65 12.63
CA ALA A 269 -13.53 -7.75 13.22
C ALA A 269 -13.70 -7.60 14.74
N ILE A 270 -12.64 -7.16 15.44
CA ILE A 270 -12.65 -6.87 16.87
C ILE A 270 -13.65 -5.76 17.20
N ARG A 271 -13.69 -4.71 16.37
CA ARG A 271 -14.63 -3.59 16.54
C ARG A 271 -16.07 -4.01 16.26
N LYS A 272 -16.30 -4.79 15.21
CA LYS A 272 -17.61 -5.38 14.93
C LYS A 272 -18.08 -6.27 16.07
N TYR A 273 -17.21 -7.12 16.62
CA TYR A 273 -17.51 -7.93 17.79
C TYR A 273 -17.90 -7.08 19.00
N ARG A 274 -17.18 -5.98 19.26
CA ARG A 274 -17.54 -5.03 20.32
C ARG A 274 -18.89 -4.39 20.09
N TRP A 275 -19.21 -4.02 18.85
CA TRP A 275 -20.52 -3.46 18.51
C TRP A 275 -21.65 -4.46 18.80
N MET A 276 -21.46 -5.74 18.45
CA MET A 276 -22.45 -6.80 18.65
C MET A 276 -22.63 -7.21 20.11
N THR A 277 -21.55 -7.21 20.90
CA THR A 277 -21.55 -7.81 22.26
C THR A 277 -21.45 -6.78 23.39
N GLY A 278 -21.09 -5.53 23.08
CA GLY A 278 -20.80 -4.49 24.04
C GLY A 278 -19.38 -4.55 24.66
N SER A 279 -18.55 -5.53 24.30
CA SER A 279 -17.18 -5.69 24.84
C SER A 279 -16.20 -6.21 23.78
N TYR A 280 -14.92 -5.89 23.92
CA TYR A 280 -13.88 -6.53 23.09
C TYR A 280 -13.75 -8.03 23.42
N PRO A 281 -13.30 -8.86 22.45
CA PRO A 281 -13.12 -10.29 22.67
C PRO A 281 -12.00 -10.56 23.67
N ARG A 282 -12.07 -11.68 24.40
CA ARG A 282 -10.98 -12.07 25.32
C ARG A 282 -9.78 -12.67 24.61
N GLN A 283 -10.01 -13.22 23.43
CA GLN A 283 -9.03 -13.85 22.55
C GLN A 283 -9.56 -13.82 21.11
N LEU A 284 -8.67 -13.86 20.12
CA LEU A 284 -9.07 -13.78 18.70
C LEU A 284 -10.05 -14.89 18.27
N ALA A 285 -9.95 -16.09 18.87
CA ALA A 285 -10.85 -17.20 18.55
C ALA A 285 -12.35 -16.89 18.81
N GLU A 286 -12.69 -15.89 19.63
CA GLU A 286 -14.09 -15.46 19.84
C GLU A 286 -14.68 -14.72 18.63
N LEU A 287 -13.85 -14.29 17.68
CA LEU A 287 -14.30 -13.67 16.43
C LEU A 287 -15.00 -14.69 15.51
N ILE A 288 -14.80 -15.99 15.73
CA ILE A 288 -15.36 -17.08 14.91
C ILE A 288 -16.60 -17.69 15.58
N PRO A 289 -17.66 -18.04 14.81
CA PRO A 289 -17.85 -17.78 13.38
C PRO A 289 -18.53 -16.42 13.11
N GLY A 290 -18.70 -15.59 14.14
CA GLY A 290 -19.60 -14.42 14.10
C GLY A 290 -19.08 -13.26 13.26
N ALA A 291 -17.88 -12.76 13.59
CA ALA A 291 -17.26 -11.65 12.87
C ALA A 291 -16.41 -12.14 11.68
N LEU A 292 -15.78 -13.30 11.81
CA LEU A 292 -14.90 -13.90 10.80
C LEU A 292 -15.21 -15.39 10.59
N PRO A 293 -15.03 -15.92 9.36
CA PRO A 293 -15.13 -17.35 9.09
C PRO A 293 -13.93 -18.15 9.62
N ALA A 294 -12.73 -17.55 9.63
CA ALA A 294 -11.48 -18.10 10.15
C ALA A 294 -10.53 -16.94 10.51
N LEU A 295 -9.50 -17.20 11.33
CA LEU A 295 -8.45 -16.22 11.61
C LEU A 295 -7.42 -16.24 10.48
N PRO A 296 -7.06 -15.08 9.89
CA PRO A 296 -5.97 -15.02 8.94
C PRO A 296 -4.63 -15.22 9.67
N PRO A 297 -3.71 -16.05 9.15
CA PRO A 297 -2.40 -16.23 9.76
C PRO A 297 -1.53 -14.99 9.53
N ASP A 298 -0.62 -14.70 10.45
CA ASP A 298 0.45 -13.73 10.27
C ASP A 298 1.45 -14.24 9.21
N PRO A 299 1.70 -13.48 8.13
CA PRO A 299 2.59 -13.91 7.05
C PRO A 299 4.05 -14.10 7.49
N PHE A 300 4.49 -13.49 8.60
CA PHE A 300 5.87 -13.65 9.08
C PHE A 300 6.08 -14.91 9.91
N THR A 301 5.05 -15.37 10.63
CA THR A 301 5.16 -16.50 11.57
C THR A 301 4.41 -17.75 11.10
N GLY A 302 3.44 -17.60 10.21
CA GLY A 302 2.52 -18.68 9.80
C GLY A 302 1.49 -19.06 10.87
N THR A 303 1.43 -18.34 12.00
CA THR A 303 0.51 -18.58 13.11
C THR A 303 -0.42 -17.39 13.34
N ASP A 304 -1.25 -17.40 14.39
CA ASP A 304 -2.13 -16.26 14.71
C ASP A 304 -1.33 -15.00 15.06
N PHE A 305 -1.87 -13.82 14.72
CA PHE A 305 -1.38 -12.53 15.20
C PHE A 305 -1.45 -12.44 16.73
N ILE A 306 -0.57 -11.62 17.32
CA ILE A 306 -0.52 -11.44 18.77
C ILE A 306 -1.62 -10.45 19.19
N TYR A 307 -2.53 -10.91 20.03
CA TYR A 307 -3.60 -10.11 20.61
C TYR A 307 -3.47 -10.03 22.13
N ARG A 308 -3.41 -8.80 22.68
CA ARG A 308 -3.31 -8.57 24.13
C ARG A 308 -4.44 -7.66 24.61
N PRO A 309 -5.50 -8.22 25.23
CA PRO A 309 -6.58 -7.40 25.78
C PRO A 309 -6.10 -6.61 26.99
N GLN A 310 -6.43 -5.32 27.04
CA GLN A 310 -6.08 -4.43 28.14
C GLN A 310 -7.26 -4.28 29.10
N TRP A 311 -7.11 -4.87 30.28
CA TRP A 311 -8.14 -4.91 31.32
C TRP A 311 -8.07 -3.67 32.20
N GLN A 312 -9.23 -3.04 32.47
CA GLN A 312 -9.32 -1.93 33.41
C GLN A 312 -10.30 -2.22 34.56
N GLY A 313 -10.09 -1.54 35.69
CA GLY A 313 -10.93 -1.60 36.89
C GLY A 313 -10.42 -2.59 37.94
N ILE A 314 -10.84 -2.35 39.20
CA ILE A 314 -10.39 -3.08 40.41
C ILE A 314 -10.60 -4.61 40.29
N PHE A 315 -11.57 -5.04 39.47
CA PHE A 315 -11.91 -6.45 39.26
C PHE A 315 -11.65 -6.95 37.84
N ARG A 316 -10.98 -6.17 36.97
CA ARG A 316 -10.71 -6.52 35.57
C ARG A 316 -11.94 -7.11 34.86
N ARG A 317 -13.09 -6.44 34.99
CA ARG A 317 -14.38 -6.95 34.47
C ARG A 317 -14.65 -6.57 33.02
N SER A 318 -13.94 -5.59 32.48
CA SER A 318 -14.11 -5.11 31.10
C SER A 318 -12.76 -4.83 30.44
N ILE A 319 -12.66 -5.22 29.17
CA ILE A 319 -11.55 -4.86 28.27
C ILE A 319 -11.87 -3.49 27.67
N GLN A 320 -10.97 -2.52 27.83
CA GLN A 320 -11.18 -1.13 27.37
C GLN A 320 -10.39 -0.80 26.11
N SER A 321 -9.26 -1.46 25.92
CA SER A 321 -8.42 -1.39 24.72
C SER A 321 -7.74 -2.74 24.49
N PHE A 322 -6.97 -2.85 23.42
CA PHE A 322 -6.21 -4.04 23.10
C PHE A 322 -4.95 -3.65 22.33
N LEU A 323 -3.97 -4.55 22.31
CA LEU A 323 -2.87 -4.53 21.34
C LEU A 323 -3.12 -5.63 20.33
N LEU A 324 -2.82 -5.36 19.07
CA LEU A 324 -2.90 -6.31 17.97
C LEU A 324 -1.69 -6.07 17.05
N TYR A 325 -0.83 -7.07 16.89
CA TYR A 325 0.44 -6.89 16.18
C TYR A 325 1.06 -8.21 15.71
N SER A 326 2.10 -8.10 14.88
CA SER A 326 3.00 -9.18 14.46
C SER A 326 4.42 -8.90 14.99
N PRO A 327 5.21 -9.93 15.35
CA PRO A 327 6.62 -9.76 15.74
C PRO A 327 7.55 -9.43 14.54
N GLY A 328 6.99 -9.29 13.32
CA GLY A 328 7.72 -8.88 12.14
C GLY A 328 8.69 -9.96 11.59
N PRO A 329 9.54 -9.60 10.62
CA PRO A 329 10.38 -10.55 9.87
C PRO A 329 11.42 -11.27 10.73
N ARG A 330 11.85 -10.65 11.83
CA ARG A 330 12.79 -11.28 12.77
C ARG A 330 12.11 -12.22 13.77
N GLN A 331 10.78 -12.22 13.82
CA GLN A 331 9.97 -13.04 14.74
C GLN A 331 10.37 -12.86 16.22
N ILE A 332 10.74 -11.63 16.60
CA ILE A 332 11.06 -11.27 17.98
C ILE A 332 9.89 -10.45 18.52
N ASP A 333 9.15 -11.01 19.49
CA ASP A 333 8.05 -10.29 20.17
C ASP A 333 8.61 -9.30 21.18
N HIS A 334 8.45 -8.00 20.91
CA HIS A 334 8.86 -6.90 21.81
C HIS A 334 7.76 -6.47 22.78
N GLY A 335 6.69 -7.25 22.86
CA GLY A 335 5.65 -7.08 23.83
C GLY A 335 4.62 -5.99 23.52
N GLY A 336 4.54 -5.56 22.27
CA GLY A 336 3.79 -4.39 21.83
C GLY A 336 4.64 -3.11 21.88
N SER A 337 5.96 -3.23 21.74
CA SER A 337 6.84 -2.07 21.55
C SER A 337 6.88 -1.74 20.07
N PHE A 338 6.14 -0.72 19.66
CA PHE A 338 5.98 -0.36 18.26
C PHE A 338 6.99 0.69 17.80
N GLY A 339 7.20 0.76 16.49
CA GLY A 339 8.13 1.69 15.85
C GLY A 339 7.88 1.73 14.35
N PRO A 340 8.57 2.63 13.61
CA PRO A 340 8.45 2.68 12.17
C PRO A 340 9.03 1.39 11.56
N TYR A 341 8.59 1.04 10.35
CA TYR A 341 8.97 -0.22 9.71
C TYR A 341 10.48 -0.52 9.68
N PRO A 342 11.40 0.46 9.49
CA PRO A 342 12.84 0.18 9.60
C PRO A 342 13.25 -0.48 10.91
N LEU A 343 12.67 -0.08 12.06
CA LEU A 343 12.94 -0.73 13.35
C LEU A 343 12.32 -2.12 13.43
N VAL A 344 11.12 -2.30 12.87
CA VAL A 344 10.47 -3.62 12.76
C VAL A 344 11.32 -4.59 11.93
N ALA A 345 11.82 -4.14 10.77
CA ALA A 345 12.67 -4.94 9.88
C ALA A 345 14.02 -5.29 10.53
N ALA A 346 14.55 -4.39 11.35
CA ALA A 346 15.74 -4.64 12.17
C ALA A 346 15.48 -5.59 13.35
N GLY A 347 14.21 -5.88 13.68
CA GLY A 347 13.83 -6.70 14.83
C GLY A 347 13.97 -5.95 16.15
N GLU A 348 13.76 -4.63 16.15
CA GLU A 348 13.80 -3.75 17.32
C GLU A 348 12.40 -3.26 17.75
N ALA A 349 11.37 -3.55 16.94
CA ALA A 349 9.99 -3.21 17.22
C ALA A 349 9.01 -4.26 16.65
N ASP A 350 7.78 -4.25 17.14
CA ASP A 350 6.67 -5.05 16.64
C ASP A 350 5.89 -4.29 15.52
N LEU A 351 5.38 -5.04 14.54
CA LEU A 351 4.55 -4.49 13.46
C LEU A 351 3.09 -4.33 13.92
N CYS A 352 2.55 -3.11 13.86
CA CYS A 352 1.14 -2.83 14.11
C CYS A 352 0.52 -1.99 12.97
N LEU A 353 -0.80 -1.76 13.02
CA LEU A 353 -1.48 -0.89 12.06
C LEU A 353 -0.99 0.55 12.13
N ASP A 354 -0.61 1.00 13.32
CA ASP A 354 -0.27 2.39 13.60
C ASP A 354 1.22 2.71 13.36
N GLU A 355 1.92 1.90 12.56
CA GLU A 355 3.36 2.06 12.31
C GLU A 355 3.74 3.44 11.72
N PHE A 356 2.82 4.10 11.00
CA PHE A 356 3.03 5.44 10.45
C PHE A 356 3.09 6.52 11.52
N ASP A 357 2.47 6.29 12.70
CA ASP A 357 2.47 7.25 13.81
C ASP A 357 3.82 7.28 14.57
N TYR A 358 4.77 6.40 14.20
CA TYR A 358 6.07 6.27 14.85
C TYR A 358 7.23 6.84 14.03
N PHE A 359 6.94 7.45 12.87
CA PHE A 359 7.94 8.28 12.22
C PHE A 359 8.11 9.57 13.05
N PRO A 360 9.35 10.04 13.26
CA PRO A 360 9.56 11.32 13.93
C PRO A 360 8.86 12.43 13.13
N ASP A 361 8.24 13.38 13.83
CA ASP A 361 7.86 14.65 13.23
C ASP A 361 9.18 15.35 12.82
N ASP A 362 9.46 15.43 11.52
CA ASP A 362 10.67 16.09 10.99
C ASP A 362 10.67 17.61 11.25
#